data_AF-A0A382SRY9-F1
#
_entry.id   AF-A0A382SRY9-F1
#
_cell.length_a   1.000
_cell.length_b   1.000
_cell.length_c   1.000
_cell.angle_alpha   90.00
_cell.angle_beta   90.00
_cell.angle_gamma   90.00
#
_symmetry.space_group_name_H-M   'P 1'
#
loop_
_entity.id
_entity.type
_entity.pdbx_description
1 polymer ?
#
loop_
_entity_poly.entity_id
_entity_poly.type
_entity_poly.pdbx_seq_one_letter_code
_entity_poly.pdbx_strand_id
1 'polypeptide(L)'
;NESRRIDNQLRGRSGRQGDPGSSRFYISLEDSLMRIFASDQFKNIMQGLGLENGEAIEHRMLNGAIQRAQKRVEGRNFDIRKLLLEYDDMANEQRQIIYSQRNSILESEDISELLDSMRQTVIDNEIKSAIPEGSPVQQWDIKGLETSVQNTFGMQIPIQEWLNNENNLNEEGLINRIYSAANSSYRAKSDSIGPVMRDFEKQILLQVIDNAWKDHLGSVEYLRQGIGLRGYGARNPKLEFRRESFELFENLLENIRAEATRFLSRVEIEVNPSEELQQIKEEGRKETFENQRSESAFSPDQKQSKEN
;
A
#
# COMPACT_ATOMS: atom_id res chain seq x y z
N ASN A 1 28.74 -11.08 -7.14
CA ASN A 1 30.13 -10.92 -7.62
C ASN A 1 30.32 -11.32 -9.08
N GLU A 2 29.26 -11.41 -9.89
CA GLU A 2 29.34 -11.89 -11.29
C GLU A 2 28.95 -10.77 -12.26
N SER A 3 29.56 -9.60 -12.12
CA SER A 3 29.30 -8.46 -12.99
C SER A 3 30.60 -7.92 -13.56
N ARG A 4 30.59 -7.71 -14.88
CA ARG A 4 31.70 -7.13 -15.64
C ARG A 4 32.08 -5.75 -15.14
N ARG A 5 31.15 -5.04 -14.48
CA ARG A 5 31.42 -3.77 -13.81
C ARG A 5 32.51 -3.91 -12.74
N ILE A 6 32.48 -4.98 -11.94
CA ILE A 6 33.46 -5.23 -10.88
C ILE A 6 34.82 -5.62 -11.50
N ASP A 7 34.81 -6.44 -12.55
CA ASP A 7 36.02 -6.80 -13.28
C ASP A 7 36.70 -5.55 -13.89
N ASN A 8 35.91 -4.65 -14.46
CA ASN A 8 36.42 -3.37 -14.98
C ASN A 8 36.96 -2.46 -13.86
N GLN A 9 36.35 -2.47 -12.67
CA GLN A 9 36.86 -1.74 -11.51
C GLN A 9 38.22 -2.30 -11.05
N LEU A 10 38.39 -3.63 -11.06
CA LEU A 10 39.68 -4.27 -10.74
C LEU A 10 40.74 -3.94 -11.80
N ARG A 11 40.39 -4.02 -13.08
CA ARG A 11 41.27 -3.63 -14.18
C ARG A 11 41.71 -2.15 -14.08
N GLY A 12 40.77 -1.26 -13.72
CA GLY A 12 41.03 0.18 -13.56
C GLY A 12 41.91 0.56 -12.37
N ARG A 13 42.40 -0.40 -11.58
CA ARG A 13 43.43 -0.17 -10.55
C ARG A 13 44.85 -0.13 -11.13
N SER A 14 45.06 -0.68 -12.32
CA SER A 14 46.34 -0.67 -13.05
C SER A 14 46.33 0.44 -14.12
N GLY A 15 47.49 1.01 -14.42
CA GLY A 15 47.66 2.02 -15.48
C GLY A 15 46.96 3.37 -15.24
N ARG A 16 46.97 3.86 -14.00
CA ARG A 16 46.41 5.17 -13.65
C ARG A 16 47.30 6.30 -14.18
N GLN A 17 46.71 7.44 -14.53
CA GLN A 17 47.43 8.63 -15.00
C GLN A 17 48.39 8.41 -16.20
N GLY A 18 48.14 7.37 -17.01
CA GLY A 18 48.99 7.04 -18.16
C GLY A 18 50.18 6.14 -17.81
N ASP A 19 50.29 5.67 -16.56
CA ASP A 19 51.29 4.68 -16.16
C ASP A 19 51.14 3.39 -16.98
N PRO A 20 52.24 2.71 -17.34
CA PRO A 20 52.18 1.37 -17.92
C PRO A 20 51.50 0.39 -16.94
N GLY A 21 50.57 -0.41 -17.44
CA GLY A 21 49.86 -1.40 -16.64
C GLY A 21 49.27 -2.52 -17.47
N SER A 22 49.21 -3.72 -16.91
CA SER A 22 48.48 -4.85 -17.49
C SER A 22 47.58 -5.50 -16.43
N SER A 23 46.56 -6.23 -16.90
CA SER A 23 45.66 -7.00 -16.06
C SER A 23 45.35 -8.33 -16.74
N ARG A 24 45.40 -9.42 -15.99
CA ARG A 24 45.02 -10.75 -16.46
C ARG A 24 44.03 -11.37 -15.49
N PHE A 25 42.96 -11.94 -16.02
CA PHE A 25 41.93 -12.64 -15.25
C PHE A 25 42.11 -14.15 -15.43
N TYR A 26 41.93 -14.89 -14.35
CA TYR A 26 41.98 -16.36 -14.33
C TYR A 26 40.59 -16.85 -13.91
N ILE A 27 40.10 -17.90 -14.57
CA ILE A 27 38.79 -18.50 -14.32
C ILE A 27 38.97 -20.02 -14.36
N SER A 28 38.35 -20.72 -13.40
CA SER A 28 38.25 -22.17 -13.37
C SER A 28 36.89 -22.65 -13.87
N LEU A 29 36.83 -23.88 -14.36
CA LEU A 29 35.57 -24.52 -14.78
C LEU A 29 34.64 -24.81 -13.60
N GLU A 30 35.19 -24.94 -12.40
CA GLU A 30 34.43 -25.19 -11.18
C GLU A 30 33.79 -23.94 -10.59
N ASP A 31 34.17 -22.76 -11.10
CA ASP A 31 33.68 -21.46 -10.64
C ASP A 31 32.17 -21.31 -10.87
N SER A 32 31.52 -20.52 -10.02
CA SER A 32 30.07 -20.31 -10.05
C SER A 32 29.56 -19.82 -11.40
N LEU A 33 30.28 -18.89 -12.04
CA LEU A 33 29.96 -18.36 -13.36
C LEU A 33 29.94 -19.47 -14.42
N MET A 34 30.93 -20.35 -14.39
CA MET A 34 31.03 -21.49 -15.30
C MET A 34 30.00 -22.56 -14.96
N ARG A 35 29.70 -22.81 -13.69
CA ARG A 35 28.68 -23.78 -13.26
C ARG A 35 27.29 -23.41 -13.75
N ILE A 36 26.93 -22.12 -13.76
CA ILE A 36 25.60 -21.66 -14.17
C ILE A 36 25.48 -21.61 -15.72
N PHE A 37 26.58 -21.41 -16.45
CA PHE A 37 26.57 -21.17 -17.91
C PHE A 37 27.39 -22.12 -18.77
N ALA A 38 28.02 -23.15 -18.21
CA ALA A 38 28.65 -24.23 -18.95
C ALA A 38 27.57 -25.04 -19.65
N SER A 39 27.11 -24.51 -20.79
CA SER A 39 26.28 -25.23 -21.73
C SER A 39 27.01 -26.49 -22.19
N ASP A 40 26.25 -27.49 -22.61
CA ASP A 40 26.83 -28.72 -23.17
C ASP A 40 27.76 -28.43 -24.36
N GLN A 41 27.50 -27.36 -25.11
CA GLN A 41 28.40 -26.85 -26.14
C GLN A 41 29.77 -26.43 -25.61
N PHE A 42 29.85 -25.81 -24.43
CA PHE A 42 31.12 -25.38 -23.84
C PHE A 42 31.93 -26.59 -23.34
N LYS A 43 31.25 -27.59 -22.77
CA LYS A 43 31.86 -28.87 -22.39
C LYS A 43 32.39 -29.63 -23.63
N ASN A 44 31.62 -29.63 -24.72
CA ASN A 44 32.01 -30.29 -25.97
C ASN A 44 33.21 -29.61 -26.65
N ILE A 45 33.26 -28.27 -26.65
CA ILE A 45 34.43 -27.51 -27.15
C ILE A 45 35.68 -27.87 -26.34
N MET A 46 35.55 -27.99 -25.01
CA MET A 46 36.67 -28.38 -24.15
C MET A 46 37.12 -29.83 -24.32
N GLN A 47 36.18 -30.77 -24.44
CA GLN A 47 36.50 -32.18 -24.73
C GLN A 47 37.20 -32.34 -26.07
N GLY A 48 36.81 -31.57 -27.09
CA GLY A 48 37.46 -31.56 -28.40
C GLY A 48 38.85 -30.91 -28.42
N LEU A 49 39.19 -30.10 -27.41
CA LEU A 49 40.49 -29.44 -27.26
C LEU A 49 41.55 -30.31 -26.56
N GLY A 50 41.19 -31.48 -26.01
CA GLY A 50 42.17 -32.43 -25.46
C GLY A 50 42.98 -31.88 -24.29
N LEU A 51 42.31 -31.31 -23.29
CA LEU A 51 42.93 -30.68 -22.11
C LEU A 51 43.78 -31.67 -21.29
N GLU A 52 45.08 -31.40 -21.16
CA GLU A 52 45.94 -32.03 -20.16
C GLU A 52 45.91 -31.24 -18.82
N ASN A 53 46.07 -31.96 -17.70
CA ASN A 53 46.02 -31.34 -16.37
C ASN A 53 47.17 -30.35 -16.18
N GLY A 54 46.86 -29.06 -16.08
CA GLY A 54 47.82 -28.00 -15.75
C GLY A 54 48.14 -27.01 -16.87
N GLU A 55 47.53 -27.15 -18.06
CA GLU A 55 47.73 -26.20 -19.17
C GLU A 55 46.77 -25.01 -19.12
N ALA A 56 47.32 -23.80 -19.28
CA ALA A 56 46.54 -22.57 -19.39
C ALA A 56 46.19 -22.30 -20.87
N ILE A 57 44.90 -22.24 -21.17
CA ILE A 57 44.42 -21.93 -22.52
C ILE A 57 44.10 -20.44 -22.65
N GLU A 58 44.75 -19.76 -23.60
CA GLU A 58 44.37 -18.42 -24.04
C GLU A 58 43.70 -18.51 -25.43
N HIS A 59 42.37 -18.54 -25.48
CA HIS A 59 41.64 -18.51 -26.75
C HIS A 59 40.69 -17.31 -26.82
N ARG A 60 40.74 -16.55 -27.92
CA ARG A 60 39.88 -15.38 -28.13
C ARG A 60 38.38 -15.73 -28.09
N MET A 61 38.00 -16.93 -28.55
CA MET A 61 36.58 -17.37 -28.51
C MET A 61 36.08 -17.62 -27.08
N LEU A 62 36.94 -18.07 -26.18
CA LEU A 62 36.63 -18.31 -24.77
C LEU A 62 36.29 -16.99 -24.05
N ASN A 63 37.06 -15.93 -24.30
CA ASN A 63 36.76 -14.59 -23.79
C ASN A 63 35.38 -14.08 -24.23
N GLY A 64 35.00 -14.28 -25.50
CA GLY A 64 33.69 -13.88 -26.01
C GLY A 64 32.53 -14.68 -25.39
N ALA A 65 32.73 -15.97 -25.11
CA ALA A 65 31.75 -16.81 -24.43
C ALA A 65 31.55 -16.41 -22.97
N ILE A 66 32.64 -16.14 -22.24
CA ILE A 66 32.60 -15.64 -20.85
C ILE A 66 31.87 -14.29 -20.80
N GLN A 67 32.17 -13.37 -21.72
CA GLN A 67 31.49 -12.09 -21.82
C GLN A 67 29.97 -12.25 -22.04
N ARG A 68 29.54 -13.19 -22.88
CA ARG A 68 28.11 -13.48 -23.10
C ARG A 68 27.46 -14.07 -21.86
N ALA A 69 28.14 -14.97 -21.14
CA ALA A 69 27.66 -15.53 -19.88
C ALA A 69 27.46 -14.43 -18.83
N GLN A 70 28.46 -13.56 -18.62
CA GLN A 70 28.35 -12.41 -17.71
C GLN A 70 27.20 -11.48 -18.09
N LYS A 71 27.05 -11.14 -19.38
CA LYS A 71 25.93 -10.29 -19.85
C LYS A 71 24.56 -10.94 -19.56
N ARG A 72 24.46 -12.27 -19.65
CA ARG A 72 23.24 -13.01 -19.34
C ARG A 72 22.94 -13.02 -17.83
N VAL A 73 23.96 -13.16 -16.98
CA VAL A 73 23.82 -12.99 -15.52
C VAL A 73 23.34 -11.59 -15.16
N GLU A 74 23.98 -10.59 -15.76
CA GLU A 74 23.60 -9.19 -15.55
C GLU A 74 22.16 -8.93 -16.00
N GLY A 75 21.75 -9.47 -17.16
CA GLY A 75 20.38 -9.43 -17.63
C GLY A 75 19.40 -10.07 -16.64
N ARG A 76 19.66 -11.30 -16.19
CA ARG A 76 18.81 -11.98 -15.20
C ARG A 76 18.69 -11.19 -13.90
N ASN A 77 19.80 -10.68 -13.37
CA ASN A 77 19.80 -9.87 -12.15
C ASN A 77 19.08 -8.54 -12.35
N PHE A 78 19.21 -7.93 -13.53
CA PHE A 78 18.48 -6.74 -13.91
C PHE A 78 16.98 -7.00 -13.95
N ASP A 79 16.53 -8.09 -14.57
CA ASP A 79 15.12 -8.46 -14.65
C ASP A 79 14.51 -8.69 -13.26
N ILE A 80 15.24 -9.39 -12.37
CA ILE A 80 14.81 -9.58 -10.97
C ILE A 80 14.70 -8.24 -10.24
N ARG A 81 15.69 -7.35 -10.37
CA ARG A 81 15.65 -6.03 -9.74
C ARG A 81 14.55 -5.14 -10.32
N LYS A 82 14.30 -5.22 -11.61
CA LYS A 82 13.22 -4.49 -12.26
C LYS A 82 11.88 -4.92 -11.67
N LEU A 83 11.66 -6.23 -11.48
CA LEU A 83 10.46 -6.73 -10.84
C LEU A 83 10.32 -6.24 -9.40
N LEU A 84 11.41 -6.26 -8.61
CA LEU A 84 11.40 -5.73 -7.24
C LEU A 84 11.10 -4.23 -7.21
N LEU A 85 11.72 -3.44 -8.09
CA LEU A 85 11.47 -2.00 -8.21
C LEU A 85 10.00 -1.73 -8.53
N GLU A 86 9.40 -2.50 -9.44
CA GLU A 86 7.98 -2.33 -9.77
C GLU A 86 7.04 -2.62 -8.58
N TYR A 87 7.41 -3.54 -7.69
CA TYR A 87 6.67 -3.76 -6.44
C TYR A 87 6.85 -2.60 -5.46
N ASP A 88 8.07 -2.10 -5.33
CA ASP A 88 8.38 -0.97 -4.47
C ASP A 88 7.70 0.32 -4.96
N ASP A 89 7.66 0.55 -6.28
CA ASP A 89 6.97 1.69 -6.92
C ASP A 89 5.49 1.70 -6.54
N MET A 90 4.82 0.55 -6.59
CA MET A 90 3.41 0.42 -6.18
C MET A 90 3.20 0.70 -4.70
N ALA A 91 4.06 0.15 -3.83
CA ALA A 91 3.99 0.44 -2.40
C ALA A 91 4.24 1.92 -2.10
N ASN A 92 5.12 2.56 -2.89
CA ASN A 92 5.40 3.99 -2.78
C ASN A 92 4.21 4.86 -3.22
N GLU A 93 3.52 4.50 -4.32
CA GLU A 93 2.28 5.19 -4.75
C GLU A 93 1.22 5.15 -3.64
N GLN A 94 0.98 3.98 -3.04
CA GLN A 94 0.04 3.83 -1.92
C GLN A 94 0.47 4.64 -0.70
N ARG A 95 1.77 4.62 -0.35
CA ARG A 95 2.33 5.41 0.74
C ARG A 95 2.09 6.91 0.52
N GLN A 96 2.33 7.40 -0.70
CA GLN A 96 2.13 8.81 -1.03
C GLN A 96 0.67 9.24 -0.82
N ILE A 97 -0.29 8.40 -1.22
CA ILE A 97 -1.72 8.65 -1.00
C ILE A 97 -2.03 8.72 0.50
N ILE A 98 -1.61 7.73 1.29
CA ILE A 98 -1.88 7.70 2.74
C ILE A 98 -1.22 8.87 3.46
N TYR A 99 0.04 9.20 3.13
CA TYR A 99 0.75 10.29 3.79
C TYR A 99 0.18 11.66 3.40
N SER A 100 -0.27 11.82 2.15
CA SER A 100 -1.01 13.01 1.71
C SER A 100 -2.29 13.22 2.52
N GLN A 101 -3.08 12.16 2.72
CA GLN A 101 -4.30 12.21 3.54
C GLN A 101 -3.96 12.52 5.00
N ARG A 102 -2.96 11.84 5.57
CA ARG A 102 -2.49 12.05 6.94
C ARG A 102 -2.04 13.49 7.18
N ASN A 103 -1.29 14.07 6.25
CA ASN A 103 -0.83 15.46 6.32
C ASN A 103 -2.00 16.44 6.20
N SER A 104 -2.94 16.19 5.30
CA SER A 104 -4.17 16.99 5.19
C SER A 104 -4.94 17.03 6.51
N ILE A 105 -5.07 15.90 7.20
CA ILE A 105 -5.73 15.83 8.51
C ILE A 105 -4.94 16.61 9.58
N LEU A 106 -3.61 16.50 9.58
CA LEU A 106 -2.76 17.22 10.53
C LEU A 106 -2.86 18.74 10.37
N GLU A 107 -2.88 19.22 9.13
CA GLU A 107 -2.91 20.64 8.79
C GLU A 107 -4.30 21.28 8.93
N SER A 108 -5.37 20.52 8.69
CA SER A 108 -6.75 21.02 8.80
C SER A 108 -7.17 21.32 10.25
N GLU A 109 -7.83 22.45 10.48
CA GLU A 109 -8.42 22.78 11.78
C GLU A 109 -9.72 22.01 12.05
N ASP A 110 -10.50 21.72 11.00
CA ASP A 110 -11.76 20.99 11.07
C ASP A 110 -11.78 19.86 10.03
N ILE A 111 -12.18 18.66 10.47
CA ILE A 111 -12.33 17.47 9.62
C ILE A 111 -13.77 16.94 9.61
N SER A 112 -14.74 17.75 10.04
CA SER A 112 -16.17 17.38 10.09
C SER A 112 -16.70 16.87 8.77
N GLU A 113 -16.40 17.59 7.68
CA GLU A 113 -16.89 17.25 6.34
C GLU A 113 -16.31 15.90 5.88
N LEU A 114 -15.03 15.66 6.18
CA LEU A 114 -14.39 14.38 5.93
C LEU A 114 -15.11 13.27 6.71
N LEU A 115 -15.34 13.44 8.01
CA LEU A 115 -16.03 12.45 8.83
C LEU A 115 -17.50 12.23 8.41
N ASP A 116 -18.20 13.29 7.98
CA ASP A 116 -19.56 13.21 7.44
C ASP A 116 -19.58 12.38 6.14
N SER A 117 -18.64 12.63 5.23
CA SER A 117 -18.52 11.83 4.00
C SER A 117 -18.18 10.37 4.30
N MET A 118 -17.28 10.11 5.27
CA MET A 118 -16.93 8.76 5.70
C MET A 118 -18.15 8.03 6.27
N ARG A 119 -18.92 8.69 7.14
CA ARG A 119 -20.19 8.15 7.67
C ARG A 119 -21.17 7.81 6.56
N GLN A 120 -21.34 8.69 5.58
CA GLN A 120 -22.24 8.46 4.47
C GLN A 120 -21.81 7.22 3.66
N THR A 121 -20.52 7.09 3.34
CA THR A 121 -19.98 5.92 2.63
C THR A 121 -20.16 4.63 3.43
N VAL A 122 -19.93 4.67 4.75
CA VAL A 122 -20.14 3.49 5.61
C VAL A 122 -21.62 3.07 5.58
N ILE A 123 -22.55 4.01 5.71
CA ILE A 123 -23.99 3.70 5.66
C ILE A 123 -24.41 3.13 4.30
N ASP A 124 -23.90 3.70 3.21
CA ASP A 124 -24.15 3.22 1.85
C ASP A 124 -23.66 1.77 1.68
N ASN A 125 -22.45 1.46 2.15
CA ASN A 125 -21.89 0.11 2.09
C ASN A 125 -22.68 -0.91 2.94
N GLU A 126 -23.09 -0.53 4.16
CA GLU A 126 -23.93 -1.38 5.02
C GLU A 126 -25.27 -1.70 4.39
N ILE A 127 -25.90 -0.69 3.75
CA ILE A 127 -27.18 -0.85 3.07
C ILE A 127 -27.01 -1.73 1.82
N LYS A 128 -26.00 -1.49 0.98
CA LYS A 128 -25.71 -2.33 -0.20
C LYS A 128 -25.44 -3.78 0.17
N SER A 129 -24.80 -4.02 1.32
CA SER A 129 -24.56 -5.37 1.82
C SER A 129 -25.85 -6.08 2.26
N ALA A 130 -26.83 -5.35 2.80
CA ALA A 130 -28.09 -5.90 3.28
C ALA A 130 -29.21 -5.92 2.22
N ILE A 131 -29.12 -5.00 1.25
CA ILE A 131 -30.08 -4.75 0.18
C ILE A 131 -29.31 -4.77 -1.14
N PRO A 132 -29.18 -5.93 -1.80
CA PRO A 132 -28.56 -5.99 -3.12
C PRO A 132 -29.35 -5.19 -4.15
N GLU A 133 -28.65 -4.51 -5.07
CA GLU A 133 -29.27 -3.67 -6.10
C GLU A 133 -30.32 -4.46 -6.91
N GLY A 134 -31.52 -3.88 -7.03
CA GLY A 134 -32.63 -4.47 -7.78
C GLY A 134 -33.27 -5.71 -7.12
N SER A 135 -32.92 -6.04 -5.88
CA SER A 135 -33.54 -7.14 -5.15
C SER A 135 -34.97 -6.80 -4.67
N PRO A 136 -35.92 -7.75 -4.70
CA PRO A 136 -37.24 -7.55 -4.16
C PRO A 136 -37.20 -7.46 -2.62
N VAL A 137 -38.12 -6.70 -2.02
CA VAL A 137 -38.16 -6.40 -0.57
C VAL A 137 -38.09 -7.64 0.32
N GLN A 138 -38.57 -8.79 -0.15
CA GLN A 138 -38.53 -10.06 0.60
C GLN A 138 -37.11 -10.63 0.78
N GLN A 139 -36.14 -10.20 -0.04
CA GLN A 139 -34.74 -10.62 0.04
C GLN A 139 -33.88 -9.70 0.90
N TRP A 140 -34.44 -8.60 1.41
CA TRP A 140 -33.70 -7.65 2.22
C TRP A 140 -33.40 -8.24 3.60
N ASP A 141 -32.13 -8.21 4.02
CA ASP A 141 -31.74 -8.62 5.37
C ASP A 141 -31.85 -7.44 6.35
N ILE A 142 -33.09 -7.08 6.69
CA ILE A 142 -33.38 -5.95 7.58
C ILE A 142 -32.80 -6.19 8.98
N LYS A 143 -32.88 -7.43 9.48
CA LYS A 143 -32.35 -7.78 10.82
C LYS A 143 -30.83 -7.69 10.86
N GLY A 144 -30.16 -8.16 9.81
CA GLY A 144 -28.72 -8.00 9.63
C GLY A 144 -28.33 -6.52 9.61
N LEU A 145 -29.07 -5.70 8.86
CA LEU A 145 -28.84 -4.26 8.78
C LEU A 145 -29.01 -3.55 10.13
N GLU A 146 -30.09 -3.81 10.87
CA GLU A 146 -30.30 -3.23 12.20
C GLU A 146 -29.18 -3.61 13.17
N THR A 147 -28.75 -4.88 13.13
CA THR A 147 -27.64 -5.38 13.94
C THR A 147 -26.32 -4.71 13.55
N SER A 148 -26.06 -4.55 12.25
CA SER A 148 -24.83 -3.93 11.75
C SER A 148 -24.79 -2.44 12.10
N VAL A 149 -25.90 -1.72 11.89
CA VAL A 149 -26.05 -0.31 12.30
C VAL A 149 -25.86 -0.16 13.81
N GLN A 150 -26.41 -1.06 14.62
CA GLN A 150 -26.16 -1.05 16.05
C GLN A 150 -24.68 -1.30 16.35
N ASN A 151 -24.04 -2.26 15.70
CA ASN A 151 -22.61 -2.58 15.88
C ASN A 151 -21.67 -1.45 15.47
N THR A 152 -22.01 -0.71 14.42
CA THR A 152 -21.19 0.39 13.91
C THR A 152 -21.47 1.67 14.69
N PHE A 153 -22.73 2.10 14.77
CA PHE A 153 -23.08 3.42 15.33
C PHE A 153 -23.44 3.41 16.81
N GLY A 154 -23.66 2.23 17.42
CA GLY A 154 -24.11 2.13 18.81
C GLY A 154 -25.57 2.51 19.02
N MET A 155 -26.35 2.66 17.95
CA MET A 155 -27.75 3.09 18.00
C MET A 155 -28.68 1.96 17.59
N GLN A 156 -29.83 1.86 18.25
CA GLN A 156 -30.93 1.00 17.79
C GLN A 156 -31.85 1.80 16.88
N ILE A 157 -31.89 1.42 15.61
CA ILE A 157 -32.76 2.03 14.61
C ILE A 157 -33.81 0.99 14.21
N PRO A 158 -35.12 1.25 14.42
CA PRO A 158 -36.18 0.30 14.09
C PRO A 158 -36.54 0.40 12.60
N ILE A 159 -35.66 -0.11 11.74
CA ILE A 159 -35.80 -0.09 10.28
C ILE A 159 -37.02 -0.91 9.85
N GLN A 160 -37.27 -2.05 10.50
CA GLN A 160 -38.42 -2.90 10.22
C GLN A 160 -39.75 -2.16 10.45
N GLU A 161 -39.83 -1.33 11.49
CA GLU A 161 -41.02 -0.53 11.77
C GLU A 161 -41.23 0.55 10.71
N TRP A 162 -40.17 1.16 10.21
CA TRP A 162 -40.26 2.16 9.14
C TRP A 162 -40.81 1.56 7.86
N LEU A 163 -40.32 0.38 7.47
CA LEU A 163 -40.80 -0.32 6.27
C LEU A 163 -42.26 -0.79 6.40
N ASN A 164 -42.70 -1.16 7.59
CA ASN A 164 -44.08 -1.56 7.84
C ASN A 164 -45.07 -0.37 7.81
N ASN A 165 -44.61 0.82 8.21
CA ASN A 165 -45.46 2.00 8.32
C ASN A 165 -45.48 2.84 7.02
N GLU A 166 -44.43 2.77 6.20
CA GLU A 166 -44.28 3.59 4.99
C GLU A 166 -44.13 2.72 3.73
N ASN A 167 -45.22 2.57 2.97
CA ASN A 167 -45.24 1.76 1.74
C ASN A 167 -44.36 2.29 0.59
N ASN A 168 -43.81 3.51 0.70
CA ASN A 168 -43.02 4.18 -0.35
C ASN A 168 -41.54 4.39 0.06
N LEU A 169 -41.06 3.72 1.10
CA LEU A 169 -39.67 3.87 1.53
C LEU A 169 -38.75 3.08 0.57
N ASN A 170 -38.13 3.80 -0.36
CA ASN A 170 -37.12 3.26 -1.27
C ASN A 170 -35.74 3.21 -0.59
N GLU A 171 -34.79 2.51 -1.21
CA GLU A 171 -33.39 2.40 -0.77
C GLU A 171 -32.76 3.78 -0.47
N GLU A 172 -32.87 4.75 -1.39
CA GLU A 172 -32.37 6.12 -1.18
C GLU A 172 -33.04 6.82 0.03
N GLY A 173 -34.32 6.55 0.27
CA GLY A 173 -35.04 7.08 1.43
C GLY A 173 -34.50 6.50 2.73
N LEU A 174 -34.16 5.21 2.73
CA LEU A 174 -33.56 4.53 3.86
C LEU A 174 -32.16 5.05 4.17
N ILE A 175 -31.31 5.20 3.14
CA ILE A 175 -29.95 5.78 3.27
C ILE A 175 -30.03 7.16 3.94
N ASN A 176 -30.87 8.05 3.40
CA ASN A 176 -30.99 9.42 3.91
C ASN A 176 -31.51 9.47 5.36
N ARG A 177 -32.43 8.59 5.73
CA ARG A 177 -33.01 8.55 7.07
C ARG A 177 -32.02 8.02 8.10
N ILE A 178 -31.31 6.94 7.78
CA ILE A 178 -30.25 6.39 8.65
C ILE A 178 -29.12 7.40 8.79
N TYR A 179 -28.69 8.02 7.69
CA TYR A 179 -27.68 9.09 7.71
C TYR A 179 -28.10 10.27 8.57
N SER A 180 -29.33 10.76 8.43
CA SER A 180 -29.85 11.87 9.23
C SER A 180 -29.89 11.52 10.72
N ALA A 181 -30.30 10.30 11.07
CA ALA A 181 -30.32 9.82 12.46
C ALA A 181 -28.90 9.72 13.04
N ALA A 182 -27.96 9.13 12.29
CA ALA A 182 -26.57 8.98 12.70
C ALA A 182 -25.85 10.33 12.85
N ASN A 183 -26.03 11.25 11.90
CA ASN A 183 -25.42 12.57 11.97
C ASN A 183 -26.03 13.40 13.12
N SER A 184 -27.35 13.32 13.34
CA SER A 184 -27.99 14.02 14.46
C SER A 184 -27.50 13.52 15.83
N SER A 185 -27.38 12.20 15.99
CA SER A 185 -26.83 11.60 17.21
C SER A 185 -25.38 12.02 17.44
N TYR A 186 -24.56 12.00 16.38
CA TYR A 186 -23.17 12.41 16.45
C TYR A 186 -23.00 13.90 16.78
N ARG A 187 -23.81 14.77 16.17
CA ARG A 187 -23.82 16.21 16.46
C ARG A 187 -24.20 16.49 17.91
N ALA A 188 -25.26 15.87 18.42
CA ALA A 188 -25.67 16.03 19.82
C ALA A 188 -24.55 15.62 20.81
N LYS A 189 -23.79 14.58 20.46
CA LYS A 189 -22.62 14.14 21.21
C LYS A 189 -21.44 15.13 21.09
N SER A 190 -21.16 15.62 19.89
CA SER A 190 -20.11 16.61 19.66
C SER A 190 -20.40 17.90 20.43
N ASP A 191 -21.65 18.36 20.42
CA ASP A 191 -22.11 19.55 21.14
C ASP A 191 -22.01 19.40 22.66
N SER A 192 -22.21 18.19 23.21
CA SER A 192 -22.08 17.95 24.65
C SER A 192 -20.62 17.95 25.14
N ILE A 193 -19.68 17.51 24.31
CA ILE A 193 -18.24 17.50 24.59
C ILE A 193 -17.62 18.89 24.35
N GLY A 194 -18.12 19.62 23.34
CA GLY A 194 -17.65 20.94 22.96
C GLY A 194 -16.37 20.93 22.11
N PRO A 195 -15.60 22.04 22.09
CA PRO A 195 -14.49 22.25 21.15
C PRO A 195 -13.38 21.18 21.20
N VAL A 196 -13.21 20.51 22.34
CA VAL A 196 -12.24 19.43 22.55
C VAL A 196 -12.50 18.26 21.59
N MET A 197 -13.74 18.08 21.13
CA MET A 197 -14.10 17.01 20.20
C MET A 197 -13.30 17.07 18.89
N ARG A 198 -12.93 18.27 18.42
CA ARG A 198 -12.18 18.43 17.16
C ARG A 198 -10.77 17.84 17.22
N ASP A 199 -10.06 18.13 18.31
CA ASP A 199 -8.72 17.57 18.55
C ASP A 199 -8.81 16.05 18.70
N PHE A 200 -9.84 15.57 19.40
CA PHE A 200 -10.09 14.16 19.60
C PHE A 200 -10.41 13.42 18.28
N GLU A 201 -11.30 13.97 17.46
CA GLU A 201 -11.64 13.48 16.11
C GLU A 201 -10.38 13.28 15.26
N LYS A 202 -9.53 14.30 15.20
CA LYS A 202 -8.27 14.26 14.44
C LYS A 202 -7.36 13.16 14.94
N GLN A 203 -7.17 13.09 16.25
CA GLN A 203 -6.25 12.14 16.84
C GLN A 203 -6.69 10.69 16.61
N ILE A 204 -7.98 10.39 16.82
CA ILE A 204 -8.53 9.06 16.57
C ILE A 204 -8.37 8.69 15.10
N LEU A 205 -8.71 9.60 14.18
CA LEU A 205 -8.58 9.32 12.75
C LEU A 205 -7.13 9.03 12.36
N LEU A 206 -6.16 9.80 12.86
CA LEU A 206 -4.74 9.57 12.63
C LEU A 206 -4.28 8.22 13.19
N GLN A 207 -4.72 7.86 14.40
CA GLN A 207 -4.38 6.57 15.02
C GLN A 207 -4.96 5.39 14.23
N VAL A 208 -6.21 5.51 13.75
CA VAL A 208 -6.85 4.48 12.91
C VAL A 208 -6.08 4.32 11.59
N ILE A 209 -5.72 5.43 10.92
CA ILE A 209 -4.91 5.40 9.70
C ILE A 209 -3.56 4.72 9.95
N ASP A 210 -2.85 5.11 11.01
CA ASP A 210 -1.52 4.59 11.30
C ASP A 210 -1.54 3.08 11.62
N ASN A 211 -2.56 2.60 12.33
CA ASN A 211 -2.73 1.17 12.61
C ASN A 211 -3.10 0.38 11.35
N ALA A 212 -4.11 0.83 10.61
CA ALA A 212 -4.55 0.14 9.40
C ALA A 212 -3.45 0.10 8.33
N TRP A 213 -2.66 1.17 8.21
CA TRP A 213 -1.50 1.20 7.31
C TRP A 213 -0.42 0.19 7.70
N LYS A 214 -0.13 0.00 8.99
CA LYS A 214 0.82 -1.03 9.46
C LYS A 214 0.35 -2.43 9.07
N ASP A 215 -0.93 -2.73 9.25
CA ASP A 215 -1.52 -4.02 8.88
C ASP A 215 -1.49 -4.25 7.36
N HIS A 216 -1.75 -3.20 6.57
CA HIS A 216 -1.63 -3.23 5.11
C HIS A 216 -0.21 -3.53 4.65
N LEU A 217 0.81 -2.88 5.25
CA LEU A 217 2.21 -3.16 4.94
C LEU A 217 2.57 -4.64 5.19
N GLY A 218 2.08 -5.22 6.29
CA GLY A 218 2.22 -6.65 6.55
C GLY A 218 1.55 -7.50 5.47
N SER A 219 0.32 -7.16 5.09
CA SER A 219 -0.46 -7.89 4.07
C SER A 219 0.21 -7.84 2.68
N VAL A 220 0.73 -6.67 2.27
CA VAL A 220 1.48 -6.52 1.01
C VAL A 220 2.78 -7.31 1.05
N GLU A 221 3.48 -7.36 2.18
CA GLU A 221 4.69 -8.16 2.32
C GLU A 221 4.39 -9.67 2.17
N TYR A 222 3.32 -10.16 2.79
CA TYR A 222 2.89 -11.56 2.62
C TYR A 222 2.51 -11.85 1.16
N LEU A 223 1.78 -10.95 0.50
CA LEU A 223 1.45 -11.07 -0.92
C LEU A 223 2.71 -11.15 -1.78
N ARG A 224 3.71 -10.30 -1.50
CA ARG A 224 4.99 -10.27 -2.23
C ARG A 224 5.75 -11.59 -2.10
N GLN A 225 5.75 -12.21 -0.93
CA GLN A 225 6.41 -13.52 -0.72
C GLN A 225 5.66 -14.66 -1.43
N GLY A 226 4.33 -14.60 -1.48
CA GLY A 226 3.49 -15.65 -2.08
C GLY A 226 3.35 -15.58 -3.61
N ILE A 227 3.53 -14.41 -4.22
CA ILE A 227 3.22 -14.22 -5.65
C ILE A 227 4.10 -15.06 -6.59
N GLY A 228 5.33 -15.39 -6.16
CA GLY A 228 6.23 -16.23 -6.94
C GLY A 228 5.66 -17.62 -7.26
N LEU A 229 4.79 -18.14 -6.39
CA LEU A 229 4.11 -19.43 -6.58
C LEU A 229 2.97 -19.36 -7.62
N ARG A 230 2.47 -18.16 -7.96
CA ARG A 230 1.42 -18.01 -8.98
C ARG A 230 1.95 -18.11 -10.40
N GLY A 231 3.26 -17.94 -10.59
CA GLY A 231 3.93 -18.17 -11.88
C GLY A 231 3.80 -19.59 -12.41
N TYR A 232 3.50 -20.57 -11.55
CA TYR A 232 3.23 -21.96 -11.95
C TYR A 232 1.90 -22.12 -12.71
N GLY A 233 0.96 -21.19 -12.55
CA GLY A 233 -0.36 -21.22 -13.20
C GLY A 233 -0.43 -20.52 -14.57
N ALA A 234 0.71 -20.23 -15.20
CA ALA A 234 0.82 -19.49 -16.47
C ALA A 234 0.20 -18.07 -16.47
N ARG A 235 -0.10 -17.51 -15.29
CA ARG A 235 -0.51 -16.11 -15.12
C ARG A 235 0.71 -15.24 -14.87
N ASN A 236 0.66 -13.98 -15.33
CA ASN A 236 1.75 -13.04 -15.11
C ASN A 236 1.76 -12.57 -13.64
N PRO A 237 2.77 -12.93 -12.83
CA PRO A 237 2.80 -12.59 -11.40
C PRO A 237 2.75 -11.08 -11.13
N LYS A 238 3.28 -10.27 -12.06
CA LYS A 238 3.25 -8.81 -11.94
C LYS A 238 1.81 -8.26 -11.97
N LEU A 239 1.00 -8.75 -12.90
CA LEU A 239 -0.37 -8.26 -13.07
C LEU A 239 -1.25 -8.69 -11.90
N GLU A 240 -1.08 -9.94 -11.44
CA GLU A 240 -1.78 -10.47 -10.28
C GLU A 240 -1.40 -9.72 -9.00
N PHE A 241 -0.10 -9.49 -8.76
CA PHE A 241 0.35 -8.67 -7.63
C PHE A 241 -0.30 -7.29 -7.66
N ARG A 242 -0.32 -6.64 -8.83
CA ARG A 242 -0.91 -5.31 -8.96
C ARG A 242 -2.39 -5.30 -8.58
N ARG A 243 -3.14 -6.26 -9.11
CA ARG A 243 -4.57 -6.39 -8.85
C ARG A 243 -4.84 -6.64 -7.37
N GLU A 244 -4.20 -7.65 -6.78
CA GLU A 244 -4.41 -8.02 -5.38
C GLU A 244 -3.90 -6.93 -4.41
N SER A 245 -2.79 -6.27 -4.73
CA SER A 245 -2.27 -5.15 -3.93
C SER A 245 -3.23 -3.96 -3.96
N PHE A 246 -3.92 -3.72 -5.07
CA PHE A 246 -4.95 -2.69 -5.18
C PHE A 246 -6.21 -3.07 -4.39
N GLU A 247 -6.68 -4.32 -4.49
CA GLU A 247 -7.80 -4.83 -3.68
C GLU A 247 -7.50 -4.72 -2.17
N LEU A 248 -6.28 -5.05 -1.73
CA LEU A 248 -5.85 -4.84 -0.33
C LEU A 248 -5.89 -3.36 0.06
N PHE A 249 -5.52 -2.46 -0.86
CA PHE A 249 -5.54 -1.02 -0.60
C PHE A 249 -6.96 -0.44 -0.54
N GLU A 250 -7.89 -0.92 -1.38
CA GLU A 250 -9.30 -0.54 -1.28
C GLU A 250 -9.89 -0.99 0.07
N ASN A 251 -9.63 -2.24 0.47
CA ASN A 251 -10.03 -2.77 1.78
C ASN A 251 -9.43 -1.95 2.94
N LEU A 252 -8.17 -1.51 2.84
CA LEU A 252 -7.55 -0.61 3.81
C LEU A 252 -8.37 0.68 3.96
N LEU A 253 -8.74 1.32 2.86
CA LEU A 253 -9.51 2.56 2.90
C LEU A 253 -10.91 2.36 3.50
N GLU A 254 -11.57 1.25 3.15
CA GLU A 254 -12.86 0.89 3.74
C GLU A 254 -12.76 0.64 5.25
N ASN A 255 -11.74 -0.10 5.68
CA ASN A 255 -11.50 -0.38 7.10
C ASN A 255 -11.23 0.91 7.89
N ILE A 256 -10.46 1.85 7.34
CA ILE A 256 -10.24 3.16 7.97
C ILE A 256 -11.58 3.89 8.15
N ARG A 257 -12.44 3.91 7.14
CA ARG A 257 -13.76 4.57 7.22
C ARG A 257 -14.66 3.94 8.27
N ALA A 258 -14.77 2.62 8.23
CA ALA A 258 -15.62 1.85 9.14
C ALA A 258 -15.14 2.00 10.59
N GLU A 259 -13.84 1.80 10.85
CA GLU A 259 -13.29 1.81 12.21
C GLU A 259 -13.31 3.22 12.82
N ALA A 260 -12.93 4.25 12.06
CA ALA A 260 -13.01 5.63 12.54
C ALA A 260 -14.46 6.02 12.87
N THR A 261 -15.41 5.70 11.98
CA THR A 261 -16.84 5.96 12.21
C THR A 261 -17.34 5.22 13.44
N ARG A 262 -17.02 3.92 13.55
CA ARG A 262 -17.45 3.07 14.66
C ARG A 262 -16.95 3.58 16.01
N PHE A 263 -15.66 3.87 16.08
CA PHE A 263 -15.03 4.35 17.31
C PHE A 263 -15.63 5.71 17.72
N LEU A 264 -15.70 6.67 16.79
CA LEU A 264 -16.21 8.00 17.05
C LEU A 264 -17.70 7.99 17.42
N SER A 265 -18.50 7.10 16.86
CA SER A 265 -19.91 6.95 17.24
C SER A 265 -20.06 6.36 18.65
N ARG A 266 -19.26 5.35 19.00
CA ARG A 266 -19.45 4.58 20.26
C ARG A 266 -18.74 5.12 21.49
N VAL A 267 -17.68 5.90 21.33
CA VAL A 267 -16.87 6.33 22.48
C VAL A 267 -17.69 7.15 23.47
N GLU A 268 -17.71 6.79 24.75
CA GLU A 268 -18.25 7.64 25.80
C GLU A 268 -17.08 8.41 26.42
N ILE A 269 -17.05 9.73 26.21
CA ILE A 269 -16.01 10.58 26.80
C ILE A 269 -16.52 11.04 28.16
N GLU A 270 -15.96 10.50 29.22
CA GLU A 270 -16.10 11.10 30.55
C GLU A 270 -15.29 12.40 30.54
N VAL A 271 -15.99 13.53 30.50
CA VAL A 271 -15.34 14.84 30.57
C VAL A 271 -14.89 15.06 32.01
N ASN A 272 -13.75 14.48 32.39
CA ASN A 272 -13.01 14.92 33.56
C ASN A 272 -12.32 16.24 33.17
N PRO A 273 -12.71 17.39 33.77
CA PRO A 273 -12.05 18.64 33.48
C PRO A 273 -10.63 18.53 34.04
N SER A 274 -9.64 18.65 33.15
CA SER A 274 -8.18 18.68 33.40
C SER A 274 -7.52 17.37 33.86
N GLU A 275 -6.83 16.68 32.93
CA GLU A 275 -5.43 16.20 33.01
C GLU A 275 -5.11 15.18 31.88
N GLU A 276 -6.05 14.32 31.49
CA GLU A 276 -5.80 13.22 30.54
C GLU A 276 -5.53 13.67 29.09
N LEU A 277 -6.24 14.69 28.59
CA LEU A 277 -6.03 15.22 27.23
C LEU A 277 -4.65 15.88 27.03
N GLN A 278 -4.01 16.36 28.10
CA GLN A 278 -2.67 16.92 28.02
C GLN A 278 -1.61 15.81 27.87
N GLN A 279 -1.78 14.69 28.57
CA GLN A 279 -0.88 13.53 28.44
C GLN A 279 -0.94 12.94 27.04
N ILE A 280 -2.15 12.82 26.48
CA ILE A 280 -2.36 12.32 25.12
C ILE A 280 -1.71 13.24 24.06
N LYS A 281 -1.80 14.56 24.23
CA LYS A 281 -1.13 15.55 23.36
C LYS A 281 0.39 15.46 23.42
N GLU A 282 0.96 15.12 24.57
CA GLU A 282 2.42 14.97 24.73
C GLU A 282 2.97 13.68 24.12
N GLU A 283 2.18 12.60 24.08
CA GLU A 283 2.59 11.33 23.50
C GLU A 283 2.56 11.36 21.96
N GLY A 284 1.51 11.89 21.33
CA GLY A 284 1.39 11.95 19.86
C GLY A 284 2.37 12.92 19.17
N ARG A 285 2.88 13.92 19.90
CA ARG A 285 3.80 14.94 19.36
C ARG A 285 5.25 14.50 19.31
N LYS A 286 5.64 13.47 20.09
CA LYS A 286 7.03 12.98 20.13
C LYS A 286 7.41 12.13 18.90
N GLU A 287 6.46 11.60 18.15
CA GLU A 287 6.74 10.68 17.03
C GLU A 287 6.73 11.32 15.62
N THR A 288 6.31 12.58 15.45
CA THR A 288 5.96 13.12 14.11
C THR A 288 6.91 14.16 13.50
N PHE A 289 8.05 14.47 14.13
CA PHE A 289 9.04 15.38 13.56
C PHE A 289 10.05 14.66 12.65
N GLU A 290 9.64 14.26 11.45
CA GLU A 290 10.51 14.09 10.28
C GLU A 290 9.68 13.62 9.07
N ASN A 291 9.18 14.53 8.24
CA ASN A 291 9.23 14.42 6.77
C ASN A 291 8.55 15.61 6.08
N GLN A 292 9.21 16.11 5.03
CA GLN A 292 9.00 17.41 4.41
C GLN A 292 7.90 17.40 3.33
N ARG A 293 7.04 18.43 3.44
CA ARG A 293 6.22 19.16 2.46
C ARG A 293 6.19 18.70 0.99
N SER A 294 4.98 18.45 0.49
CA SER A 294 4.60 18.63 -0.93
C SER A 294 3.08 18.84 -1.05
N GLU A 295 2.68 19.75 -1.95
CA GLU A 295 1.33 20.32 -2.12
C GLU A 295 0.27 19.32 -2.61
N SER A 296 -0.99 19.57 -2.22
CA SER A 296 -2.18 18.72 -2.36
C SER A 296 -2.73 18.59 -3.79
N ALA A 297 -3.29 17.42 -4.12
CA ALA A 297 -3.79 17.06 -5.45
C ALA A 297 -5.33 17.13 -5.61
N PHE A 298 -6.07 17.77 -4.69
CA PHE A 298 -7.54 17.81 -4.71
C PHE A 298 -8.17 19.20 -4.90
N SER A 299 -7.42 20.20 -5.38
CA SER A 299 -8.03 21.48 -5.82
C SER A 299 -8.28 21.49 -7.33
N PRO A 300 -9.47 21.92 -7.81
CA PRO A 300 -9.69 22.18 -9.22
C PRO A 300 -8.98 23.48 -9.64
N ASP A 301 -8.28 23.45 -10.78
CA ASP A 301 -7.54 24.56 -11.40
C ASP A 301 -8.26 25.91 -11.30
N GLN A 302 -7.73 26.84 -10.48
CA GLN A 302 -8.00 28.26 -10.67
C GLN A 302 -6.93 28.84 -11.59
N LYS A 303 -7.28 28.94 -12.88
CA LYS A 303 -6.57 29.75 -13.86
C LYS A 303 -6.37 31.16 -13.31
N GLN A 304 -5.13 31.52 -12.96
CA GLN A 304 -4.74 32.90 -12.76
C GLN A 304 -4.81 33.64 -14.09
N SER A 305 -5.82 34.51 -14.21
CA SER A 305 -5.85 35.64 -15.11
C SER A 305 -4.60 36.50 -14.90
N LYS A 306 -3.81 36.69 -15.96
CA LYS A 306 -2.80 37.74 -16.03
C LYS A 306 -3.51 39.09 -16.05
N GLU A 307 -3.29 39.91 -15.02
CA GLU A 307 -3.36 41.36 -15.13
C GLU A 307 -2.13 41.98 -14.45
N ASN A 308 -1.50 42.87 -15.23
CA ASN A 308 -0.33 43.72 -15.02
C ASN A 308 1.06 43.07 -15.09
#